data_AF-A0A1Y0YH66-F1
#
_entry.id   AF-A0A1Y0YH66-F1
#
_cell.length_a   1.000
_cell.length_b   1.000
_cell.length_c   1.000
_cell.angle_alpha   90.00
_cell.angle_beta   90.00
_cell.angle_gamma   90.00
#
_symmetry.space_group_name_H-M   'P 1'
#
loop_
_entity.id
_entity.type
_entity.pdbx_description
1 polymer ?
#
loop_
_entity_poly.entity_id
_entity_poly.type
_entity_poly.pdbx_seq_one_letter_code
_entity_poly.pdbx_strand_id
1 'polypeptide(L)'
;MRSLLRSAMILCMIFLVFIPIASGAAASEQKRFVYDEAGLLTKQEIEKLETLAAKLGAERETDFIIVTTNDTNGRDVKKYAEDFYDEKAPGYQKKHGNAAVLTVDMEHREVYLAGFKKAEEYLNDARLDKIREKITPDISDKHYEAAFEMFMKAAHDDMEKKPWADSIFFKTWFQLLVSAVIAGIAVAIMKYNSGGKVTVSASTYMNGDTSGVIRNNDEYIRTTVTKQRKPSNNKSSGGGTTSGGHSHSGSRGSF
;
A
#
# COMPACT_ATOMS: atom_id res chain seq x y z
N MET A 1 -23.91 63.02 44.87
CA MET A 1 -23.90 61.53 44.89
C MET A 1 -23.94 60.89 43.51
N ARG A 2 -24.76 61.35 42.54
CA ARG A 2 -24.87 60.72 41.20
C ARG A 2 -23.62 60.82 40.31
N SER A 3 -22.79 61.86 40.45
CA SER A 3 -21.53 62.01 39.69
C SER A 3 -20.37 61.17 40.24
N LEU A 4 -20.34 60.94 41.55
CA LEU A 4 -19.37 60.08 42.24
C LEU A 4 -19.63 58.60 41.94
N LEU A 5 -20.90 58.18 41.87
CA LEU A 5 -21.31 56.84 41.44
C LEU A 5 -20.94 56.56 39.97
N ARG A 6 -21.03 57.56 39.08
CA ARG A 6 -20.62 57.42 37.67
C ARG A 6 -19.10 57.34 37.50
N SER A 7 -18.32 58.11 38.26
CA SER A 7 -16.86 58.03 38.22
C SER A 7 -16.33 56.72 38.83
N ALA A 8 -16.96 56.21 39.89
CA ALA A 8 -16.63 54.89 40.47
C ALA A 8 -16.96 53.73 39.52
N MET A 9 -18.03 53.86 38.73
CA MET A 9 -18.44 52.85 37.74
C MET A 9 -17.50 52.83 36.52
N ILE A 10 -16.98 53.98 36.07
CA ILE A 10 -15.99 54.07 34.98
C ILE A 10 -14.63 53.54 35.45
N LEU A 11 -14.22 53.80 36.70
CA LEU A 11 -12.99 53.27 37.27
C LEU A 11 -13.01 51.74 37.43
N CYS A 12 -14.16 51.15 37.82
CA CYS A 12 -14.34 49.69 37.83
C CYS A 12 -14.28 49.06 36.43
N MET A 13 -14.80 49.75 35.41
CA MET A 13 -14.81 49.25 34.03
C MET A 13 -13.41 49.25 33.40
N ILE A 14 -12.53 50.17 33.80
CA ILE A 14 -11.14 50.22 33.33
C ILE A 14 -10.27 49.15 34.02
N PHE A 15 -10.58 48.78 35.27
CA PHE A 15 -9.84 47.73 35.98
C PHE A 15 -10.19 46.31 35.50
N LEU A 16 -11.36 46.11 34.91
CA LEU A 16 -11.81 44.83 34.33
C LEU A 16 -11.16 44.51 32.97
N VAL A 17 -10.55 45.50 32.31
CA VAL A 17 -9.84 45.34 31.02
C VAL A 17 -8.37 44.95 31.20
N PHE A 18 -7.83 45.06 32.40
CA PHE A 18 -6.43 44.74 32.73
C PHE A 18 -6.26 43.42 33.50
N ILE A 19 -7.21 42.49 33.39
CA ILE A 19 -6.97 41.11 33.83
C ILE A 19 -6.11 40.45 32.74
N PRO A 20 -4.84 40.07 33.01
CA PRO A 20 -4.12 39.23 32.08
C PRO A 20 -4.86 37.91 32.01
N ILE A 21 -5.51 37.65 30.88
CA ILE A 21 -6.03 36.32 30.56
C ILE A 21 -4.78 35.44 30.52
N ALA A 22 -4.55 34.71 31.61
CA ALA A 22 -3.59 33.64 31.65
C ALA A 22 -4.04 32.66 30.58
N SER A 23 -3.45 32.80 29.39
CA SER A 23 -3.57 31.81 28.33
C SER A 23 -2.95 30.56 28.91
N GLY A 24 -3.80 29.67 29.41
CA GLY A 24 -3.42 28.30 29.65
C GLY A 24 -2.93 27.79 28.30
N ALA A 25 -1.62 27.84 28.10
CA ALA A 25 -0.97 27.02 27.10
C ALA A 25 -1.33 25.60 27.54
N ALA A 26 -2.40 25.05 26.97
CA ALA A 26 -2.58 23.63 26.90
C ALA A 26 -1.24 23.15 26.33
N ALA A 27 -0.45 22.47 27.16
CA ALA A 27 0.70 21.75 26.68
C ALA A 27 0.14 20.80 25.62
N SER A 28 0.29 21.19 24.36
CA SER A 28 0.04 20.34 23.22
C SER A 28 0.88 19.11 23.49
N GLU A 29 0.22 18.03 23.89
CA GLU A 29 0.86 16.73 24.05
C GLU A 29 1.65 16.50 22.77
N GLN A 30 2.99 16.53 22.90
CA GLN A 30 3.86 16.64 21.74
C GLN A 30 3.71 15.32 20.97
N LYS A 31 3.01 15.40 19.83
CA LYS A 31 2.66 14.23 19.04
C LYS A 31 3.94 13.53 18.61
N ARG A 32 4.05 12.25 18.96
CA ARG A 32 5.22 11.41 18.72
C ARG A 32 5.03 10.58 17.46
N PHE A 33 6.06 10.53 16.61
CA PHE A 33 6.08 9.80 15.35
C PHE A 33 7.05 8.61 15.36
N VAL A 34 8.04 8.58 16.26
CA VAL A 34 9.09 7.56 16.31
C VAL A 34 9.02 6.77 17.61
N TYR A 35 8.65 5.50 17.51
CA TYR A 35 8.55 4.53 18.59
C TYR A 35 9.71 3.55 18.48
N ASP A 36 10.86 3.94 19.02
CA ASP A 36 12.08 3.12 18.98
C ASP A 36 12.20 2.22 20.22
N GLU A 37 11.48 1.09 20.25
CA GLU A 37 11.57 0.13 21.36
C GLU A 37 12.80 -0.78 21.22
N ALA A 38 13.33 -0.91 20.00
CA ALA A 38 14.53 -1.69 19.74
C ALA A 38 15.84 -0.95 20.11
N GLY A 39 15.79 0.37 20.34
CA GLY A 39 16.97 1.18 20.66
C GLY A 39 17.95 1.29 19.50
N LEU A 40 17.43 1.33 18.27
CA LEU A 40 18.23 1.40 17.04
C LEU A 40 18.72 2.82 16.75
N LEU A 41 18.08 3.83 17.36
CA LEU A 41 18.32 5.24 17.08
C LEU A 41 18.88 5.96 18.30
N THR A 42 19.79 6.90 18.04
CA THR A 42 20.25 7.87 19.02
C THR A 42 19.20 8.97 19.22
N LYS A 43 19.30 9.70 20.34
CA LYS A 43 18.38 10.82 20.65
C LYS A 43 18.38 11.90 19.58
N GLN A 44 19.54 12.17 18.97
CA GLN A 44 19.66 13.17 17.91
C GLN A 44 18.96 12.71 16.62
N GLU A 45 19.09 11.43 16.26
CA GLU A 45 18.41 10.85 15.09
C GLU A 45 16.89 10.84 15.29
N ILE A 46 16.42 10.49 16.49
CA ILE A 46 14.99 10.55 16.83
C ILE A 46 14.48 11.99 16.67
N GLU A 47 15.16 12.99 17.22
CA GLU A 47 14.73 14.38 17.12
C GLU A 47 14.64 14.84 15.65
N LYS A 48 15.64 14.51 14.83
CA LYS A 48 15.60 14.80 13.39
C LYS A 48 14.41 14.12 12.70
N LEU A 49 14.20 12.83 12.93
CA LEU A 49 13.11 12.06 12.31
C LEU A 49 11.74 12.58 12.76
N GLU A 50 11.57 12.95 14.03
CA GLU A 50 10.35 13.57 14.55
C GLU A 50 10.06 14.92 13.88
N THR A 51 11.07 15.79 13.73
CA THR A 51 10.89 17.06 13.02
C THR A 51 10.56 16.87 11.54
N LEU A 52 11.18 15.88 10.90
CA LEU A 52 10.94 15.54 9.50
C LEU A 52 9.53 14.97 9.30
N ALA A 53 9.10 14.06 10.18
CA ALA A 53 7.75 13.48 10.18
C ALA A 53 6.68 14.56 10.36
N ALA A 54 6.87 15.47 11.32
CA ALA A 54 5.95 16.58 11.56
C ALA A 54 5.82 17.49 10.34
N LYS A 55 6.94 17.82 9.69
CA LYS A 55 6.97 18.66 8.49
C LYS A 55 6.26 17.99 7.31
N LEU A 56 6.71 16.79 6.92
CA LEU A 56 6.16 16.09 5.75
C LEU A 56 4.70 15.67 5.99
N GLY A 57 4.37 15.31 7.23
CA GLY A 57 3.02 14.89 7.56
C GLY A 57 1.99 16.02 7.51
N ALA A 58 2.38 17.24 7.86
CA ALA A 58 1.55 18.43 7.66
C ALA A 58 1.29 18.72 6.17
N GLU A 59 2.30 18.57 5.31
CA GLU A 59 2.17 18.83 3.86
C GLU A 59 1.24 17.83 3.14
N ARG A 60 1.16 16.59 3.63
CA ARG A 60 0.34 15.52 3.03
C ARG A 60 -0.92 15.19 3.82
N GLU A 61 -1.11 15.82 4.98
CA GLU A 61 -2.18 15.52 5.94
C GLU A 61 -2.18 14.04 6.34
N THR A 62 -1.00 13.47 6.55
CA THR A 62 -0.78 12.04 6.81
C THR A 62 0.41 11.88 7.74
N ASP A 63 0.26 11.20 8.88
CA ASP A 63 1.39 10.98 9.77
C ASP A 63 2.31 9.89 9.24
N PHE A 64 3.61 10.17 9.16
CA PHE A 64 4.62 9.14 8.91
C PHE A 64 5.17 8.65 10.24
N ILE A 65 5.01 7.36 10.52
CA ILE A 65 5.28 6.78 11.84
C ILE A 65 6.27 5.65 11.70
N ILE A 66 7.24 5.59 12.61
CA ILE A 66 8.24 4.54 12.70
C ILE A 66 8.03 3.78 13.99
N VAL A 67 8.00 2.46 13.88
CA VAL A 67 7.90 1.54 15.00
C VAL A 67 9.04 0.53 14.87
N THR A 68 9.92 0.46 15.85
CA THR A 68 10.95 -0.58 15.93
C THR A 68 10.66 -1.44 17.15
N THR A 69 10.83 -2.75 17.03
CA THR A 69 10.67 -3.68 18.15
C THR A 69 11.76 -4.75 18.13
N ASN A 70 12.16 -5.17 19.33
CA ASN A 70 13.12 -6.26 19.52
C ASN A 70 12.47 -7.64 19.48
N ASP A 71 11.16 -7.72 19.72
CA ASP A 71 10.41 -8.96 19.93
C ASP A 71 8.92 -8.71 19.67
N THR A 72 8.32 -9.46 18.75
CA THR A 72 6.88 -9.39 18.48
C THR A 72 6.05 -10.28 19.41
N ASN A 73 6.70 -10.95 20.36
CA ASN A 73 6.22 -12.04 21.21
C ASN A 73 5.67 -13.20 20.38
N GLY A 74 6.41 -13.58 19.33
CA GLY A 74 5.99 -14.62 18.37
C GLY A 74 4.78 -14.26 17.52
N ARG A 75 4.41 -12.96 17.43
CA ARG A 75 3.34 -12.48 16.55
C ARG A 75 3.90 -12.15 15.17
N ASP A 76 3.03 -12.24 14.17
CA ASP A 76 3.37 -11.81 12.81
C ASP A 76 3.58 -10.28 12.77
N VAL A 77 4.65 -9.80 12.12
CA VAL A 77 5.00 -8.36 12.03
C VAL A 77 3.87 -7.52 11.42
N LYS A 78 3.10 -8.07 10.46
CA LYS A 78 1.94 -7.37 9.90
C LYS A 78 0.87 -7.18 10.97
N LYS A 79 0.56 -8.23 11.71
CA LYS A 79 -0.42 -8.16 12.79
C LYS A 79 0.03 -7.21 13.90
N TYR A 80 1.33 -7.21 14.23
CA TYR A 80 1.90 -6.25 15.19
C TYR A 80 1.66 -4.80 14.76
N ALA A 81 1.89 -4.47 13.49
CA ALA A 81 1.65 -3.12 12.96
C ALA A 81 0.16 -2.74 12.93
N GLU A 82 -0.71 -3.71 12.61
CA GLU A 82 -2.17 -3.54 12.66
C GLU A 82 -2.66 -3.26 14.09
N ASP A 83 -2.23 -4.07 15.05
CA ASP A 83 -2.56 -3.91 16.47
C ASP A 83 -2.02 -2.58 17.00
N PHE A 84 -0.82 -2.16 16.60
CA PHE A 84 -0.27 -0.84 16.94
C PHE A 84 -1.18 0.29 16.48
N TYR A 85 -1.72 0.22 15.26
CA TYR A 85 -2.63 1.24 14.73
C TYR A 85 -3.98 1.25 15.47
N ASP A 86 -4.51 0.07 15.81
CA ASP A 86 -5.77 -0.07 16.54
C ASP A 86 -5.63 0.37 18.02
N GLU A 87 -4.50 0.11 18.67
CA GLU A 87 -4.30 0.42 20.09
C GLU A 87 -3.83 1.85 20.35
N LYS A 88 -2.85 2.33 19.57
CA LYS A 88 -2.31 3.69 19.73
C LYS A 88 -3.18 4.74 19.06
N ALA A 89 -4.11 4.32 18.21
CA ALA A 89 -5.00 5.18 17.43
C ALA A 89 -4.29 6.36 16.74
N PRO A 90 -3.13 6.14 16.08
CA PRO A 90 -2.38 7.23 15.49
C PRO A 90 -3.10 7.78 14.25
N GLY A 91 -2.65 8.95 13.76
CA GLY A 91 -3.15 9.52 12.52
C GLY A 91 -3.31 11.04 12.55
N TYR A 92 -3.29 11.63 11.35
CA TYR A 92 -3.27 13.08 11.19
C TYR A 92 -4.55 13.73 11.73
N GLN A 93 -4.40 14.60 12.74
CA GLN A 93 -5.44 15.39 13.43
C GLN A 93 -6.64 14.63 14.02
N LYS A 94 -6.76 13.32 13.79
CA LYS A 94 -7.86 12.47 14.24
C LYS A 94 -7.30 11.13 14.72
N LYS A 95 -7.93 10.57 15.75
CA LYS A 95 -7.70 9.17 16.15
C LYS A 95 -8.04 8.25 14.99
N HIS A 96 -7.18 7.28 14.69
CA HIS A 96 -7.28 6.43 13.51
C HIS A 96 -7.42 7.24 12.21
N GLY A 97 -6.61 8.31 12.13
CA GLY A 97 -6.52 9.18 10.98
C GLY A 97 -5.59 8.63 9.90
N ASN A 98 -5.22 9.49 8.96
CA ASN A 98 -4.28 9.13 7.89
C ASN A 98 -2.90 8.87 8.49
N ALA A 99 -2.36 7.67 8.24
CA ALA A 99 -1.04 7.30 8.73
C ALA A 99 -0.34 6.36 7.75
N ALA A 100 0.97 6.52 7.58
CA ALA A 100 1.84 5.55 6.96
C ALA A 100 2.82 5.05 8.04
N VAL A 101 2.76 3.76 8.35
CA VAL A 101 3.50 3.14 9.44
C VAL A 101 4.58 2.22 8.87
N LEU A 102 5.83 2.46 9.24
CA LEU A 102 6.94 1.56 9.00
C LEU A 102 7.24 0.80 10.30
N THR A 103 7.12 -0.52 10.26
CA THR A 103 7.42 -1.41 11.39
C THR A 103 8.67 -2.23 11.06
N VAL A 104 9.65 -2.21 11.97
CA VAL A 104 10.87 -3.03 11.89
C VAL A 104 10.90 -3.97 13.07
N ASP A 105 10.90 -5.27 12.77
CA ASP A 105 11.06 -6.35 13.73
C ASP A 105 12.49 -6.91 13.66
N MET A 106 13.22 -6.74 14.75
CA MET A 106 14.60 -7.23 14.88
C MET A 106 14.68 -8.72 15.22
N GLU A 107 13.62 -9.33 15.76
CA GLU A 107 13.57 -10.76 16.12
C GLU A 107 13.58 -11.62 14.85
N HIS A 108 12.62 -11.37 13.95
CA HIS A 108 12.47 -12.10 12.69
C HIS A 108 13.23 -11.47 11.53
N ARG A 109 13.87 -10.31 11.75
CA ARG A 109 14.51 -9.46 10.72
C ARG A 109 13.54 -9.16 9.57
N GLU A 110 12.36 -8.68 9.94
CA GLU A 110 11.30 -8.34 9.01
C GLU A 110 10.93 -6.87 9.07
N VAL A 111 10.54 -6.33 7.92
CA VAL A 111 10.04 -4.98 7.76
C VAL A 111 8.64 -5.04 7.16
N TYR A 112 7.73 -4.25 7.72
CA TYR A 112 6.37 -4.12 7.23
C TYR A 112 5.98 -2.65 7.12
N LEU A 113 5.51 -2.26 5.93
CA LEU A 113 5.01 -0.93 5.65
C LEU A 113 3.49 -1.03 5.53
N ALA A 114 2.76 -0.14 6.19
CA ALA A 114 1.31 -0.06 6.12
C ALA A 114 0.85 1.37 5.84
N GLY A 115 -0.09 1.54 4.91
CA GLY A 115 -0.76 2.81 4.65
C GLY A 115 -2.23 2.74 5.06
N PHE A 116 -2.68 3.64 5.94
CA PHE A 116 -4.06 3.70 6.44
C PHE A 116 -4.80 4.92 5.89
N LYS A 117 -6.10 4.75 5.59
CA LYS A 117 -7.01 5.83 5.13
C LYS A 117 -6.47 6.52 3.87
N LYS A 118 -6.19 7.83 3.89
CA LYS A 118 -5.61 8.54 2.74
C LYS A 118 -4.28 7.91 2.31
N ALA A 119 -3.48 7.39 3.23
CA ALA A 119 -2.24 6.71 2.88
C ALA A 119 -2.50 5.38 2.16
N GLU A 120 -3.59 4.66 2.45
CA GLU A 120 -3.97 3.43 1.73
C GLU A 120 -4.21 3.73 0.23
N GLU A 121 -4.95 4.80 -0.04
CA GLU A 121 -5.31 5.19 -1.41
C GLU A 121 -4.09 5.62 -2.24
N TYR A 122 -3.17 6.39 -1.63
CA TYR A 122 -2.03 6.99 -2.33
C TYR A 122 -0.76 6.14 -2.27
N LEU A 123 -0.56 5.37 -1.20
CA LEU A 123 0.54 4.43 -1.02
C LEU A 123 0.00 3.01 -1.15
N ASN A 124 -0.44 2.64 -2.36
CA ASN A 124 -0.89 1.28 -2.64
C ASN A 124 0.24 0.25 -2.42
N ASP A 125 -0.12 -1.03 -2.35
CA ASP A 125 0.83 -2.14 -2.12
C ASP A 125 2.05 -2.08 -3.04
N ALA A 126 1.86 -1.76 -4.34
CA ALA A 126 2.94 -1.69 -5.31
C ALA A 126 3.91 -0.51 -5.08
N ARG A 127 3.43 0.63 -4.56
CA ARG A 127 4.29 1.76 -4.16
C ARG A 127 5.04 1.42 -2.88
N LEU A 128 4.35 0.84 -1.89
CA LEU A 128 4.97 0.37 -0.66
C LEU A 128 6.03 -0.71 -0.92
N ASP A 129 5.81 -1.62 -1.87
CA ASP A 129 6.78 -2.62 -2.31
C ASP A 129 8.07 -1.96 -2.82
N LYS A 130 7.96 -0.94 -3.67
CA LYS A 130 9.12 -0.21 -4.19
C LYS A 130 9.84 0.55 -3.08
N ILE A 131 9.11 1.16 -2.14
CA ILE A 131 9.71 1.89 -1.02
C ILE A 131 10.45 0.91 -0.12
N ARG A 132 9.82 -0.20 0.24
CA ARG A 132 10.41 -1.29 1.02
C ARG A 132 11.72 -1.77 0.38
N GLU A 133 11.67 -2.16 -0.90
CA GLU A 133 12.85 -2.67 -1.62
C GLU A 133 14.03 -1.69 -1.64
N LYS A 134 13.77 -0.37 -1.61
CA LYS A 134 14.81 0.66 -1.54
C LYS A 134 15.41 0.81 -0.14
N ILE A 135 14.61 0.70 0.92
CA ILE A 135 15.07 0.91 2.29
C ILE A 135 15.66 -0.37 2.91
N THR A 136 15.23 -1.56 2.46
CA THR A 136 15.70 -2.85 2.99
C THR A 136 17.23 -2.97 3.05
N PRO A 137 18.02 -2.58 2.02
CA PRO A 137 19.48 -2.65 2.08
C PRO A 137 20.07 -1.79 3.20
N ASP A 138 19.59 -0.55 3.37
CA ASP A 138 20.06 0.34 4.43
C ASP A 138 19.73 -0.21 5.82
N ILE A 139 18.57 -0.86 5.97
CA ILE A 139 18.19 -1.55 7.22
C ILE A 139 19.11 -2.76 7.48
N SER A 140 19.41 -3.57 6.45
CA SER A 140 20.37 -4.69 6.56
C SER A 140 21.76 -4.23 6.97
N ASP A 141 22.22 -3.10 6.42
CA ASP A 141 23.53 -2.49 6.71
C ASP A 141 23.56 -1.68 8.02
N LYS A 142 22.45 -1.66 8.77
CA LYS A 142 22.25 -0.94 10.05
C LYS A 142 22.28 0.58 9.94
N HIS A 143 22.06 1.13 8.74
CA HIS A 143 21.88 2.55 8.50
C HIS A 143 20.41 2.96 8.73
N TYR A 144 19.91 2.80 9.96
CA TYR A 144 18.49 2.97 10.27
C TYR A 144 17.97 4.40 10.06
N GLU A 145 18.70 5.44 10.49
CA GLU A 145 18.31 6.85 10.27
C GLU A 145 18.06 7.11 8.78
N ALA A 146 19.01 6.70 7.91
CA ALA A 146 18.92 6.89 6.48
C ALA A 146 17.73 6.14 5.85
N ALA A 147 17.52 4.89 6.24
CA ALA A 147 16.39 4.08 5.78
C ALA A 147 15.04 4.74 6.14
N PHE A 148 14.94 5.23 7.37
CA PHE A 148 13.74 5.86 7.92
C PHE A 148 13.44 7.21 7.28
N GLU A 149 14.47 8.05 7.08
CA GLU A 149 14.34 9.28 6.31
C GLU A 149 13.89 8.99 4.87
N MET A 150 14.47 7.97 4.24
CA MET A 150 14.14 7.59 2.87
C MET A 150 12.70 7.12 2.75
N PHE A 151 12.21 6.33 3.72
CA PHE A 151 10.80 5.94 3.79
C PHE A 151 9.89 7.17 3.82
N MET A 152 10.13 8.12 4.74
CA MET A 152 9.27 9.31 4.86
C MET A 152 9.28 10.17 3.59
N LYS A 153 10.47 10.41 3.02
CA LYS A 153 10.62 11.20 1.78
C LYS A 153 9.99 10.50 0.57
N ALA A 154 10.22 9.20 0.41
CA ALA A 154 9.68 8.44 -0.72
C ALA A 154 8.16 8.32 -0.63
N ALA A 155 7.61 8.07 0.58
CA ALA A 155 6.18 8.06 0.80
C ALA A 155 5.55 9.44 0.52
N HIS A 156 6.19 10.53 0.96
CA HIS A 156 5.73 11.89 0.67
C HIS A 156 5.72 12.21 -0.84
N ASP A 157 6.75 11.82 -1.58
CA ASP A 157 6.85 12.03 -3.04
C ASP A 157 5.81 11.20 -3.80
N ASP A 158 5.61 9.94 -3.41
CA ASP A 158 4.61 9.09 -4.05
C ASP A 158 3.17 9.55 -3.74
N MET A 159 2.93 10.16 -2.58
CA MET A 159 1.65 10.80 -2.28
C MET A 159 1.38 12.08 -3.10
N GLU A 160 2.39 12.70 -3.70
CA GLU A 160 2.19 13.81 -4.65
C GLU A 160 1.55 13.34 -5.96
N LYS A 161 1.90 12.12 -6.36
CA LYS A 161 1.46 11.53 -7.62
C LYS A 161 0.06 10.96 -7.44
N LYS A 162 -0.85 11.30 -8.36
CA LYS A 162 -2.21 10.76 -8.37
C LYS A 162 -2.19 9.22 -8.32
N PRO A 163 -3.05 8.58 -7.51
CA PRO A 163 -2.98 7.14 -7.26
C PRO A 163 -3.22 6.27 -8.50
N TRP A 164 -4.03 6.75 -9.45
CA TRP A 164 -4.35 6.03 -10.68
C TRP A 164 -3.29 6.13 -11.78
N ALA A 165 -2.28 7.00 -11.62
CA ALA A 165 -1.24 7.20 -12.63
C ALA A 165 -0.36 5.96 -12.85
N ASP A 166 -0.23 5.10 -11.83
CA ASP A 166 0.55 3.85 -11.91
C ASP A 166 -0.22 2.66 -12.49
N SER A 167 -1.47 2.85 -12.91
CA SER A 167 -2.34 1.78 -13.40
C SER A 167 -1.73 1.05 -14.61
N ILE A 168 -1.88 -0.28 -14.63
CA ILE A 168 -1.36 -1.16 -15.70
C ILE A 168 -1.88 -0.75 -17.08
N PHE A 169 -3.09 -0.16 -17.16
CA PHE A 169 -3.72 0.35 -18.38
C PHE A 169 -2.90 1.41 -19.13
N PHE A 170 -2.09 2.19 -18.41
CA PHE A 170 -1.26 3.25 -19.01
C PHE A 170 0.17 2.79 -19.33
N LYS A 171 0.52 1.52 -19.04
CA LYS A 171 1.84 1.00 -19.39
C LYS A 171 1.90 0.63 -20.87
N THR A 172 2.94 1.09 -21.57
CA THR A 172 3.13 0.88 -23.01
C THR A 172 3.11 -0.59 -23.43
N TRP A 173 3.71 -1.49 -22.64
CA TRP A 173 3.68 -2.93 -22.93
C TRP A 173 2.27 -3.53 -22.86
N PHE A 174 1.41 -3.04 -21.97
CA PHE A 174 0.01 -3.48 -21.86
C PHE A 174 -0.81 -2.98 -23.05
N GLN A 175 -0.58 -1.73 -23.49
CA GLN A 175 -1.21 -1.19 -24.70
C GLN A 175 -0.81 -1.98 -25.95
N LEU A 176 0.46 -2.40 -26.05
CA LEU A 176 0.94 -3.28 -27.12
C LEU A 176 0.30 -4.67 -27.07
N LEU A 177 0.07 -5.22 -25.89
CA LEU A 177 -0.63 -6.50 -25.74
C LEU A 177 -2.09 -6.39 -26.19
N VAL A 178 -2.80 -5.34 -25.75
CA VAL A 178 -4.20 -5.12 -26.15
C VAL A 178 -4.32 -4.92 -27.66
N SER A 179 -3.43 -4.13 -28.27
CA SER A 179 -3.43 -3.96 -29.74
C SER A 179 -3.12 -5.25 -30.49
N ALA A 180 -2.17 -6.06 -29.98
CA ALA A 180 -1.87 -7.37 -30.55
C ALA A 180 -3.06 -8.34 -30.45
N VAL A 181 -3.81 -8.33 -29.35
CA VAL A 181 -5.02 -9.15 -29.19
C VAL A 181 -6.10 -8.72 -30.18
N ILE A 182 -6.37 -7.41 -30.33
CA ILE A 182 -7.35 -6.89 -31.28
C ILE A 182 -6.95 -7.27 -32.72
N ALA A 183 -5.68 -7.09 -33.09
CA ALA A 183 -5.16 -7.50 -34.39
C ALA A 183 -5.28 -9.02 -34.60
N GLY A 184 -4.98 -9.83 -33.58
CA GLY A 184 -5.12 -11.28 -33.62
C GLY A 184 -6.56 -11.73 -33.85
N ILE A 185 -7.53 -11.10 -33.19
CA ILE A 185 -8.96 -11.36 -33.41
C ILE A 185 -9.36 -11.00 -34.85
N ALA A 186 -8.95 -9.84 -35.35
CA ALA A 186 -9.23 -9.44 -36.74
C ALA A 186 -8.67 -10.44 -37.75
N VAL A 187 -7.41 -10.87 -37.59
CA VAL A 187 -6.77 -11.85 -38.46
C VAL A 187 -7.43 -13.23 -38.35
N ALA A 188 -7.85 -13.64 -37.16
CA ALA A 188 -8.57 -14.89 -36.96
C ALA A 188 -9.90 -14.89 -37.74
N ILE A 189 -10.70 -13.81 -37.63
CA ILE A 189 -11.95 -13.65 -38.37
C ILE A 189 -11.69 -13.70 -39.89
N MET A 190 -10.67 -12.99 -40.38
CA MET A 190 -10.28 -13.05 -41.79
C MET A 190 -9.91 -14.47 -42.24
N LYS A 191 -9.11 -15.19 -41.42
CA LYS A 191 -8.72 -16.58 -41.72
C LYS A 191 -9.92 -17.52 -41.78
N TYR A 192 -10.84 -17.43 -40.82
CA TYR A 192 -12.04 -18.28 -40.80
C TYR A 192 -12.95 -18.01 -42.01
N ASN A 193 -13.04 -16.77 -42.47
CA ASN A 193 -13.85 -16.39 -43.62
C ASN A 193 -13.14 -16.57 -44.98
N SER A 194 -11.83 -16.83 -44.98
CA SER A 194 -11.01 -16.97 -46.21
C SER A 194 -11.01 -18.39 -46.80
N GLY A 195 -11.69 -19.36 -46.18
CA GLY A 195 -11.79 -20.72 -46.70
C GLY A 195 -12.65 -20.78 -47.97
N GLY A 196 -12.09 -21.29 -49.07
CA GLY A 196 -12.86 -21.60 -50.26
C GLY A 196 -13.92 -22.66 -49.96
N LYS A 197 -15.18 -22.38 -50.30
CA LYS A 197 -16.27 -23.35 -50.17
C LYS A 197 -16.02 -24.48 -51.18
N VAL A 198 -15.79 -25.69 -50.69
CA VAL A 198 -15.65 -26.89 -51.54
C VAL A 198 -17.00 -27.17 -52.18
N THR A 199 -17.14 -26.86 -53.47
CA THR A 199 -18.37 -27.07 -54.26
C THR A 199 -18.50 -28.47 -54.86
N VAL A 200 -17.54 -29.36 -54.60
CA VAL A 200 -17.51 -30.74 -55.11
C VAL A 200 -17.29 -31.71 -53.95
N SER A 201 -18.32 -32.49 -53.63
CA SER A 201 -18.32 -33.53 -52.60
C SER A 201 -17.94 -34.90 -53.19
N ALA A 202 -17.46 -35.83 -52.37
CA ALA A 202 -17.19 -37.22 -52.76
C ALA A 202 -18.41 -37.92 -53.39
N SER A 203 -19.63 -37.49 -53.08
CA SER A 203 -20.86 -37.96 -53.74
C SER A 203 -20.92 -37.67 -55.25
N THR A 204 -20.04 -36.79 -55.76
CA THR A 204 -19.87 -36.57 -57.20
C THR A 204 -19.09 -37.70 -57.88
N TYR A 205 -18.32 -38.51 -57.14
CA TYR A 205 -17.45 -39.56 -57.69
C TYR A 205 -17.52 -40.93 -56.97
N MET A 206 -18.29 -41.06 -55.88
CA MET A 206 -18.45 -42.30 -55.13
C MET A 206 -19.92 -42.75 -55.15
N ASN A 207 -20.17 -43.90 -55.77
CA ASN A 207 -21.44 -44.63 -55.64
C ASN A 207 -21.44 -45.38 -54.29
N GLY A 208 -22.36 -45.01 -53.40
CA GLY A 208 -22.49 -45.58 -52.06
C GLY A 208 -22.88 -47.07 -52.01
N ASP A 209 -23.32 -47.65 -53.13
CA ASP A 209 -23.86 -49.02 -53.18
C ASP A 209 -22.81 -50.13 -53.34
N THR A 210 -21.53 -49.81 -53.61
CA THR A 210 -20.49 -50.84 -53.90
C THR A 210 -19.21 -50.75 -53.05
N SER A 211 -19.08 -49.77 -52.16
CA SER A 211 -17.87 -49.63 -51.34
C SER A 211 -18.16 -49.96 -49.88
N GLY A 212 -18.21 -51.25 -49.56
CA GLY A 212 -18.29 -51.73 -48.18
C GLY A 212 -16.92 -51.73 -47.50
N VAL A 213 -16.81 -51.11 -46.32
CA VAL A 213 -15.62 -51.17 -45.47
C VAL A 213 -15.58 -52.56 -44.83
N ILE A 214 -14.63 -53.41 -45.23
CA ILE A 214 -14.55 -54.82 -44.80
C ILE A 214 -13.97 -54.96 -43.39
N ARG A 215 -13.23 -53.95 -42.89
CA ARG A 215 -12.68 -54.00 -41.53
C ARG A 215 -12.29 -52.62 -41.04
N ASN A 216 -12.79 -52.26 -39.86
CA ASN A 216 -12.37 -51.08 -39.13
C ASN A 216 -11.93 -51.55 -37.74
N ASN A 217 -10.72 -51.17 -37.32
CA ASN A 217 -10.19 -51.54 -36.01
C ASN A 217 -9.51 -50.31 -35.42
N ASP A 218 -10.06 -49.78 -34.33
CA ASP A 218 -9.46 -48.68 -33.57
C ASP A 218 -8.99 -49.25 -32.23
N GLU A 219 -7.68 -49.17 -31.98
CA GLU A 219 -7.10 -49.59 -30.72
C GLU A 219 -6.52 -48.38 -29.98
N TYR A 220 -7.28 -47.91 -28.99
CA TYR A 220 -6.86 -46.82 -28.11
C TYR A 220 -6.16 -47.41 -26.88
N ILE A 221 -4.83 -47.38 -26.88
CA ILE A 221 -4.04 -48.16 -25.92
C ILE A 221 -3.85 -47.42 -24.58
N ARG A 222 -3.81 -46.08 -24.57
CA ARG A 222 -3.94 -45.17 -23.40
C ARG A 222 -3.34 -43.80 -23.74
N THR A 223 -3.91 -42.75 -23.19
CA THR A 223 -3.22 -41.46 -23.05
C THR A 223 -3.17 -41.10 -21.57
N THR A 224 -1.96 -40.95 -21.04
CA THR A 224 -1.74 -40.43 -19.69
C THR A 224 -1.04 -39.09 -19.82
N VAL A 225 -1.73 -38.02 -19.45
CA VAL A 225 -1.14 -36.68 -19.31
C VAL A 225 -1.25 -36.29 -17.86
N THR A 226 -0.12 -36.24 -17.16
CA THR A 226 -0.01 -35.63 -15.83
C THR A 226 0.59 -34.24 -15.99
N LYS A 227 -0.23 -33.22 -15.67
CA LYS A 227 0.23 -31.84 -15.48
C LYS A 227 0.07 -31.50 -14.00
N GLN A 228 1.17 -31.30 -13.30
CA GLN A 228 1.14 -30.64 -12.01
C GLN A 228 1.62 -29.19 -12.18
N ARG A 229 0.84 -28.26 -11.62
CA ARG A 229 1.25 -26.87 -11.48
C ARG A 229 2.22 -26.77 -10.30
N LYS A 230 3.40 -26.21 -10.54
CA LYS A 230 4.33 -25.80 -9.46
C LYS A 230 3.65 -24.68 -8.66
N PRO A 231 3.45 -24.80 -7.33
CA PRO A 231 2.99 -23.68 -6.54
C PRO A 231 4.09 -22.63 -6.52
N SER A 232 3.85 -21.50 -7.19
CA SER A 232 4.64 -20.28 -6.97
C SER A 232 4.13 -19.65 -5.67
N ASN A 233 4.87 -19.85 -4.58
CA ASN A 233 4.70 -19.03 -3.38
C ASN A 233 5.33 -17.66 -3.65
N ASN A 234 4.64 -16.82 -4.41
CA ASN A 234 4.77 -15.38 -4.26
C ASN A 234 3.69 -14.97 -3.26
N LYS A 235 3.98 -15.17 -1.97
CA LYS A 235 3.17 -14.52 -0.93
C LYS A 235 3.58 -13.05 -0.89
N SER A 236 3.10 -12.26 -1.85
CA SER A 236 2.92 -10.83 -1.60
C SER A 236 1.69 -10.72 -0.70
N SER A 237 1.90 -10.79 0.62
CA SER A 237 0.87 -10.41 1.56
C SER A 237 0.75 -8.88 1.47
N GLY A 238 -0.11 -8.43 0.57
CA GLY A 238 -0.48 -7.02 0.43
C GLY A 238 -1.28 -6.53 1.63
N GLY A 239 -2.02 -5.44 1.42
CA GLY A 239 -2.91 -4.83 2.40
C GLY A 239 -3.92 -5.76 3.08
N GLY A 240 -4.69 -5.22 4.02
CA GLY A 240 -5.64 -6.00 4.79
C GLY A 240 -6.68 -5.16 5.50
N THR A 241 -7.32 -5.76 6.49
CA THR A 241 -8.18 -5.06 7.43
C THR A 241 -7.73 -5.48 8.83
N THR A 242 -7.44 -4.49 9.67
CA THR A 242 -7.07 -4.71 11.07
C THR A 242 -8.22 -5.36 11.85
N SER A 243 -7.91 -5.92 13.02
CA SER A 243 -8.94 -6.49 13.89
C SER A 243 -9.94 -5.43 14.40
N GLY A 244 -9.51 -4.17 14.50
CA GLY A 244 -10.33 -3.00 14.78
C GLY A 244 -11.18 -2.50 13.59
N GLY A 245 -11.09 -3.14 12.42
CA GLY A 245 -11.91 -2.83 11.25
C GLY A 245 -11.39 -1.67 10.40
N HIS A 246 -10.08 -1.42 10.41
CA HIS A 246 -9.44 -0.41 9.57
C HIS A 246 -8.77 -1.05 8.36
N SER A 247 -9.10 -0.60 7.15
CA SER A 247 -8.43 -1.03 5.93
C SER A 247 -7.06 -0.36 5.79
N HIS A 248 -6.12 -1.08 5.19
CA HIS A 248 -4.79 -0.58 4.88
C HIS A 248 -4.17 -1.28 3.67
N SER A 249 -3.29 -0.56 3.00
CA SER A 249 -2.30 -1.13 2.08
C SER A 249 -1.11 -1.65 2.86
N GLY A 250 -0.37 -2.60 2.30
CA GLY A 250 0.68 -3.30 3.01
C GLY A 250 1.78 -3.85 2.12
N SER A 251 3.03 -3.78 2.59
CA SER A 251 4.17 -4.46 1.98
C SER A 251 5.08 -5.06 3.05
N ARG A 252 5.42 -6.35 2.91
CA ARG A 252 6.25 -7.12 3.85
C ARG A 252 7.55 -7.57 3.21
N GLY A 253 8.66 -7.52 3.95
CA GLY A 253 9.95 -8.08 3.53
C GLY A 253 10.83 -8.52 4.68
N SER A 254 11.84 -9.33 4.35
CA SER A 254 12.92 -9.71 5.25
C SER A 254 14.21 -8.98 4.86
N PHE A 255 15.13 -8.80 5.81
CA PHE A 255 16.40 -8.10 5.62
C PHE A 255 17.58 -8.76 6.34
#